data_AF-A0A6I8LNV6-F1
#
_entry.id   AF-A0A6I8LNV6-F1
#
_cell.length_a   1.000
_cell.length_b   1.000
_cell.length_c   1.000
_cell.angle_alpha   90.00
_cell.angle_beta   90.00
_cell.angle_gamma   90.00
#
_symmetry.space_group_name_H-M   'P 1'
#
loop_
_entity.id
_entity.type
_entity.pdbx_description
1 polymer ?
#
loop_
_entity_poly.entity_id
_entity_poly.type
_entity_poly.pdbx_seq_one_letter_code
_entity_poly.pdbx_strand_id
1 'polypeptide(L)'
;MSTGNYAPLGDDRHPVNVWYDEGTQSIHLTCSDPRLTDEHGQKPGFRTVFTANPRSADYSPANFNRLARYLRQQGKPAPDEVALHPRHLAQRGEVIEALATDG
;
A
#
# COMPACT_ATOMS: atom_id res chain seq x y z
N MET A 1 -15.05 -19.33 6.97
CA MET A 1 -15.05 -17.96 6.40
C MET A 1 -13.95 -17.94 5.35
N SER A 2 -14.28 -17.60 4.10
CA SER A 2 -13.27 -17.44 3.05
C SER A 2 -12.31 -16.34 3.49
N THR A 3 -11.10 -16.70 3.93
CA THR A 3 -10.04 -15.72 4.12
C THR A 3 -9.69 -15.23 2.72
N GLY A 4 -10.22 -14.07 2.35
CA GLY A 4 -9.88 -13.42 1.09
C GLY A 4 -8.36 -13.24 0.95
N ASN A 5 -7.94 -12.75 -0.21
CA ASN A 5 -6.52 -12.49 -0.50
C ASN A 5 -5.96 -11.28 0.28
N TYR A 6 -6.26 -11.16 1.57
CA TYR A 6 -5.83 -10.09 2.46
C TYR A 6 -5.34 -10.65 3.81
N ALA A 7 -4.57 -9.86 4.53
CA ALA A 7 -4.16 -10.09 5.91
C ALA A 7 -4.73 -8.97 6.83
N PRO A 8 -5.31 -9.33 7.98
CA PRO A 8 -5.82 -8.35 8.95
C PRO A 8 -4.71 -7.80 9.86
N LEU A 9 -4.63 -6.48 9.95
CA LEU A 9 -3.73 -5.72 10.81
C LEU A 9 -4.53 -4.92 11.84
N GLY A 10 -4.13 -4.99 13.12
CA GLY A 10 -4.80 -4.25 14.20
C GLY A 10 -5.72 -5.14 15.03
N ASP A 11 -6.74 -4.54 15.65
CA ASP A 11 -7.69 -5.25 16.51
C ASP A 11 -8.80 -5.96 15.72
N ASP A 12 -9.45 -6.94 16.37
CA ASP A 12 -10.52 -7.74 15.77
C ASP A 12 -11.81 -6.95 15.55
N ARG A 13 -11.97 -5.79 16.21
CA ARG A 13 -13.23 -5.01 16.17
C ARG A 13 -13.31 -4.20 14.89
N HIS A 14 -12.22 -3.55 14.48
CA HIS A 14 -12.11 -2.74 13.28
C HIS A 14 -10.76 -2.96 12.59
N PRO A 15 -10.50 -4.16 12.05
CA PRO A 15 -9.20 -4.49 11.45
C PRO A 15 -8.96 -3.65 10.20
N VAL A 16 -7.68 -3.38 9.94
CA VAL A 16 -7.20 -2.89 8.66
C VAL A 16 -6.89 -4.11 7.79
N ASN A 17 -7.53 -4.22 6.63
CA ASN A 17 -7.24 -5.28 5.68
C ASN A 17 -6.15 -4.84 4.73
N VAL A 18 -5.09 -5.64 4.64
CA VAL A 18 -3.92 -5.40 3.76
C VAL A 18 -3.91 -6.44 2.66
N TRP A 19 -3.76 -6.04 1.40
CA TRP A 19 -3.51 -7.00 0.30
C TRP A 19 -2.61 -6.43 -0.78
N TYR A 20 -1.97 -7.34 -1.51
CA TYR A 20 -1.25 -7.02 -2.73
C TYR A 20 -2.15 -7.29 -3.95
N ASP A 21 -2.25 -6.31 -4.84
CA ASP A 21 -2.88 -6.42 -6.14
C ASP A 21 -1.80 -6.55 -7.22
N GLU A 22 -1.65 -7.76 -7.76
CA GLU A 22 -0.70 -8.07 -8.83
C GLU A 22 -1.00 -7.34 -10.14
N GLY A 23 -2.28 -7.06 -10.43
CA GLY A 23 -2.69 -6.40 -11.67
C GLY A 23 -2.27 -4.93 -11.72
N THR A 24 -2.19 -4.28 -10.56
CA THR A 24 -1.76 -2.88 -10.43
C THR A 24 -0.39 -2.72 -9.79
N GLN A 25 0.25 -3.83 -9.37
CA GLN A 25 1.51 -3.85 -8.62
C GLN A 25 1.47 -2.87 -7.43
N SER A 26 0.41 -2.94 -6.64
CA SER A 26 0.19 -2.03 -5.52
C SER A 26 -0.33 -2.76 -4.28
N ILE A 27 -0.01 -2.20 -3.11
CA ILE A 27 -0.49 -2.72 -1.83
C ILE A 27 -1.60 -1.80 -1.33
N HIS A 28 -2.72 -2.39 -0.95
CA HIS A 28 -3.90 -1.68 -0.49
C HIS A 28 -4.10 -1.90 1.00
N LEU A 29 -4.49 -0.84 1.70
CA LEU A 29 -5.01 -0.87 3.07
C LEU A 29 -6.44 -0.35 3.06
N THR A 30 -7.36 -1.09 3.69
CA THR A 30 -8.71 -0.59 3.96
C THR A 30 -9.08 -0.80 5.41
N CYS A 31 -9.70 0.22 6.00
CA CYS A 31 -10.37 0.15 7.29
C CYS A 31 -11.85 0.44 7.06
N SER A 32 -12.73 -0.21 7.82
CA SER A 32 -14.19 0.03 7.76
C SER A 32 -14.73 0.57 9.10
N ASP A 33 -13.87 1.21 9.90
CA ASP A 33 -14.27 1.80 11.18
C ASP A 33 -15.31 2.92 10.97
N PRO A 34 -16.52 2.81 11.54
CA PRO A 34 -17.59 3.80 11.35
C PRO A 34 -17.34 5.13 12.05
N ARG A 35 -16.31 5.23 12.91
CA ARG A 35 -15.87 6.49 13.53
C ARG A 35 -15.06 7.36 12.58
N LEU A 36 -14.56 6.76 11.50
CA LEU A 36 -13.90 7.45 10.41
C LEU A 36 -14.91 7.58 9.28
N THR A 37 -15.15 8.80 8.82
CA THR A 37 -16.09 9.06 7.74
C THR A 37 -15.48 10.02 6.73
N ASP A 38 -16.04 10.02 5.52
CA ASP A 38 -15.74 11.01 4.50
C ASP A 38 -16.16 12.44 4.93
N GLU A 39 -15.87 13.42 4.07
CA GLU A 39 -16.17 14.84 4.30
C GLU A 39 -17.66 15.16 4.52
N HIS A 40 -18.55 14.22 4.20
CA HIS A 40 -20.00 14.34 4.36
C HIS A 40 -20.54 13.47 5.49
N GLY A 41 -19.70 12.69 6.18
CA GLY A 41 -20.13 11.79 7.23
C GLY A 41 -20.81 10.50 6.74
N GLN A 42 -20.72 10.16 5.45
CA GLN A 42 -21.55 9.12 4.83
C GLN A 42 -20.83 7.79 4.67
N LYS A 43 -19.62 7.80 4.12
CA LYS A 43 -18.86 6.58 3.86
C LYS A 43 -17.92 6.25 5.03
N PRO A 44 -18.11 5.10 5.70
CA PRO A 44 -17.24 4.72 6.81
C PRO A 44 -15.87 4.26 6.33
N GLY A 45 -14.87 4.46 7.19
CA GLY A 45 -13.51 3.97 7.02
C GLY A 45 -12.64 4.80 6.09
N PHE A 46 -11.54 4.19 5.64
CA PHE A 46 -10.64 4.79 4.66
C PHE A 46 -9.98 3.73 3.79
N ARG A 47 -9.43 4.18 2.66
CA ARG A 47 -8.57 3.38 1.80
C ARG A 47 -7.30 4.14 1.51
N THR A 48 -6.17 3.46 1.57
CA THR A 48 -4.89 3.98 1.08
C THR A 48 -4.21 2.91 0.22
N VAL A 49 -3.45 3.37 -0.77
CA VAL A 49 -2.72 2.51 -1.70
C VAL A 49 -1.25 2.92 -1.62
N PHE A 50 -0.36 1.95 -1.76
CA PHE A 50 1.08 2.16 -1.81
C PHE A 50 1.65 1.45 -3.02
N THR A 51 2.54 2.12 -3.73
CA THR A 51 3.26 1.52 -4.87
C THR A 51 4.73 1.91 -4.86
N ALA A 52 5.53 1.06 -5.47
CA ALA A 52 6.93 1.33 -5.80
C ALA A 52 7.10 2.15 -7.09
N ASN A 53 6.02 2.42 -7.84
CA ASN A 53 6.10 3.18 -9.08
C ASN A 53 6.27 4.69 -8.79
N PRO A 54 7.41 5.31 -9.11
CA PRO A 54 7.65 6.73 -8.86
C PRO A 54 6.74 7.65 -9.70
N ARG A 55 6.05 7.15 -10.72
CA ARG A 55 5.06 7.91 -11.50
C ARG A 55 3.66 7.93 -10.87
N SER A 56 3.38 7.11 -9.86
CA SER A 56 2.09 7.10 -9.17
C SER A 56 1.98 8.11 -8.02
N ALA A 57 0.82 8.75 -7.86
CA ALA A 57 0.53 9.59 -6.69
C ALA A 57 0.70 8.84 -5.35
N ASP A 58 0.54 7.52 -5.38
CA ASP A 58 0.65 6.61 -4.24
C ASP A 58 2.10 6.13 -3.99
N TYR A 59 3.09 6.79 -4.60
CA TYR A 59 4.49 6.40 -4.50
C TYR A 59 5.00 6.47 -3.06
N SER A 60 5.31 5.31 -2.49
CA SER A 60 5.86 5.18 -1.14
C SER A 60 6.62 3.86 -1.01
N PRO A 61 7.86 3.77 -1.55
CA PRO A 61 8.61 2.52 -1.60
C PRO A 61 8.91 1.96 -0.19
N ALA A 62 9.09 2.84 0.80
CA ALA A 62 9.30 2.43 2.18
C ALA A 62 8.07 1.74 2.79
N ASN A 63 6.86 2.28 2.58
CA ASN A 63 5.63 1.65 3.07
C ASN A 63 5.29 0.40 2.25
N PHE A 64 5.53 0.43 0.93
CA PHE A 64 5.38 -0.72 0.05
C PHE A 64 6.21 -1.91 0.56
N ASN A 65 7.52 -1.73 0.76
CA ASN A 65 8.39 -2.79 1.28
C ASN A 65 7.98 -3.24 2.70
N ARG A 66 7.57 -2.31 3.58
CA ARG A 66 7.10 -2.66 4.94
C ARG A 66 5.90 -3.60 4.89
N LEU A 67 4.93 -3.30 4.04
CA LEU A 67 3.70 -4.09 3.94
C LEU A 67 3.92 -5.37 3.15
N ALA A 68 4.84 -5.38 2.17
CA ALA A 68 5.26 -6.60 1.48
C ALA A 68 5.85 -7.63 2.47
N ARG A 69 6.73 -7.19 3.38
CA ARG A 69 7.26 -8.05 4.45
C ARG A 69 6.15 -8.56 5.37
N TYR A 70 5.21 -7.71 5.76
CA TYR A 70 4.07 -8.11 6.58
C TYR A 70 3.20 -9.17 5.87
N LEU A 71 2.83 -8.96 4.61
CA LEU A 71 2.05 -9.94 3.83
C LEU A 71 2.76 -11.29 3.72
N ARG A 72 4.08 -11.27 3.47
CA ARG A 72 4.91 -12.49 3.42
C ARG A 72 4.91 -13.25 4.75
N GLN A 73 5.03 -12.53 5.87
CA GLN A 73 4.95 -13.13 7.21
C GLN A 73 3.58 -13.76 7.50
N GLN A 74 2.52 -13.23 6.90
CA GLN A 74 1.15 -13.76 7.01
C GLN A 74 0.84 -14.86 5.99
N GLY A 75 1.83 -15.31 5.21
CA GLY A 75 1.65 -16.32 4.16
C GLY A 75 0.75 -15.86 3.02
N LYS A 76 0.66 -14.55 2.77
CA LYS A 76 -0.11 -13.95 1.67
C LYS A 76 0.78 -13.61 0.47
N PRO A 77 0.21 -13.51 -0.74
CA PRO A 77 0.90 -12.94 -1.89
C PRO A 77 1.49 -11.57 -1.55
N ALA A 78 2.75 -11.38 -1.92
CA ALA A 78 3.50 -10.18 -1.60
C ALA A 78 4.51 -9.91 -2.73
N PRO A 79 4.76 -8.64 -3.07
CA PRO A 79 5.79 -8.29 -4.04
C PRO A 79 7.19 -8.45 -3.45
N ASP A 80 8.20 -8.45 -4.32
CA ASP A 80 9.59 -8.29 -3.91
C ASP A 80 9.85 -6.87 -3.41
N GLU A 81 10.89 -6.74 -2.58
CA GLU A 81 11.29 -5.44 -2.06
C GLU A 81 12.03 -4.64 -3.13
N VAL A 82 11.76 -3.34 -3.18
CA VAL A 82 12.39 -2.42 -4.13
C VAL A 82 13.45 -1.54 -3.46
N ALA A 83 14.33 -0.93 -4.25
CA ALA A 83 15.24 0.09 -3.74
C ALA A 83 14.47 1.27 -3.12
N LEU A 84 15.02 1.82 -2.04
CA LEU A 84 14.42 2.97 -1.37
C LEU A 84 14.91 4.25 -2.04
N HIS A 85 13.97 5.09 -2.47
CA HIS A 85 14.25 6.44 -2.92
C HIS A 85 13.42 7.46 -2.14
N PRO A 86 13.85 8.73 -2.10
CA PRO A 86 13.07 9.80 -1.47
C PRO A 86 11.68 9.95 -2.09
N ARG A 87 10.66 10.15 -1.24
CA ARG A 87 9.27 10.36 -1.68
C ARG A 87 8.90 11.83 -1.89
N HIS A 88 9.85 12.75 -1.70
CA HIS A 88 9.57 14.18 -1.79
C HIS A 88 9.21 14.55 -3.22
N LEU A 89 8.09 15.28 -3.41
CA LEU A 89 7.62 15.68 -4.74
C LEU A 89 8.70 16.39 -5.56
N ALA A 90 9.51 17.24 -4.92
CA ALA A 90 10.61 17.96 -5.56
C ALA A 90 11.70 17.04 -6.14
N GLN A 91 11.92 15.86 -5.54
CA GLN A 91 12.93 14.89 -5.95
C GLN A 91 12.36 13.78 -6.85
N ARG A 92 11.05 13.82 -7.10
CA ARG A 92 10.34 12.73 -7.79
C ARG A 92 10.73 12.60 -9.25
N GLY A 93 11.07 13.70 -9.92
CA GLY A 93 11.58 13.70 -11.29
C GLY A 93 12.91 12.95 -11.40
N GLU A 94 13.87 13.29 -10.54
CA GLU A 94 15.20 12.65 -10.50
C GLU A 94 15.10 11.13 -10.27
N VAL A 95 14.18 10.70 -9.41
CA VAL A 95 13.94 9.27 -9.16
C VAL A 95 13.36 8.56 -10.39
N ILE A 96 12.45 9.20 -11.13
CA ILE A 96 11.90 8.63 -12.37
C ILE A 96 13.00 8.48 -13.42
N GLU A 97 13.88 9.48 -13.55
CA GLU A 97 14.99 9.46 -14.50
C GLU A 97 16.00 8.37 -14.15
N ALA A 98 16.47 8.31 -12.90
CA ALA A 98 17.40 7.29 -12.45
C ALA A 98 16.87 5.86 -12.76
N LEU A 99 15.62 5.58 -12.38
CA LEU A 99 15.00 4.27 -12.61
C LEU A 99 14.70 3.95 -14.09
N ALA A 100 14.65 4.95 -14.96
CA ALA A 100 14.52 4.73 -16.40
C ALA A 100 15.85 4.40 -17.08
N THR A 101 16.98 4.69 -16.43
CA THR A 101 18.33 4.45 -16.97
C THR A 101 18.90 3.09 -16.54
N ASP A 102 18.34 2.50 -15.48
CA ASP A 102 18.74 1.22 -14.90
C ASP A 102 17.97 -0.01 -15.47
N GLY A 103 17.07 0.19 -16.45
CA GLY A 103 16.27 -0.85 -17.10
C GLY A 103 16.61 -1.03 -18.56
#